data_AF-A0A963UIY7-F1
#
_entry.id   AF-A0A963UIY7-F1
#
_cell.length_a   1.000
_cell.length_b   1.000
_cell.length_c   1.000
_cell.angle_alpha   90.00
_cell.angle_beta   90.00
_cell.angle_gamma   90.00
#
_symmetry.space_group_name_H-M   'P 1'
#
loop_
_entity.id
_entity.type
_entity.pdbx_description
1 polymer ?
#
loop_
_entity_poly.entity_id
_entity_poly.type
_entity_poly.pdbx_seq_one_letter_code
_entity_poly.pdbx_strand_id
1 'polypeptide(L)'
;MAITSANQLELLQTAEAVAREKMIDPVLVIEAMEESLARAAKSRYGSEMDIRVKIDRKTGRANFTRVRTVVEDDAVENYQAQVTVQQAKQYLADPKVGDEIVDEVPPVDLGRIAAQSAKQVILQKVREAERDRQYDEYKDRVGEVINGLVKRVEYGNVIVDLGRGEGIIRRDEMIPREAYRPGDRIRAFIYDVRREPRGPQIFLSRTHPQFMARLFAQEVPEIYDGIIEIR
;
A
#
# COMPACT_ATOMS: atom_id res chain seq x y z
N MET A 1 6.41 15.91 -34.89
CA MET A 1 6.87 14.77 -34.06
C MET A 1 8.06 15.23 -33.24
N ALA A 2 7.94 15.38 -31.90
CA ALA A 2 9.05 15.47 -30.91
C ALA A 2 8.64 16.03 -29.53
N ILE A 3 7.36 16.32 -29.24
CA ILE A 3 6.97 16.92 -27.94
C ILE A 3 6.63 15.85 -26.87
N THR A 4 6.38 14.60 -27.27
CA THR A 4 5.88 13.57 -26.34
C THR A 4 6.97 12.86 -25.52
N SER A 5 8.21 12.80 -26.00
CA SER A 5 9.28 12.01 -25.35
C SER A 5 9.93 12.69 -24.14
N ALA A 6 10.00 14.03 -24.12
CA ALA A 6 10.63 14.76 -23.02
C ALA A 6 9.85 14.62 -21.69
N ASN A 7 8.51 14.68 -21.77
CA ASN A 7 7.65 14.55 -20.58
C ASN A 7 7.69 13.15 -19.93
N GLN A 8 7.96 12.09 -20.70
CA GLN A 8 7.93 10.72 -20.17
C GLN A 8 9.18 10.40 -19.34
N LEU A 9 10.35 10.83 -19.80
CA LEU A 9 11.61 10.66 -19.07
C LEU A 9 11.63 11.52 -17.80
N GLU A 10 11.18 12.77 -17.87
CA GLU A 10 11.07 13.66 -16.70
C GLU A 10 10.13 13.09 -15.64
N LEU A 11 9.02 12.46 -16.07
CA LEU A 11 8.07 11.83 -15.15
C LEU A 11 8.67 10.61 -14.46
N LEU A 12 9.44 9.78 -15.18
CA LEU A 12 10.17 8.65 -14.59
C LEU A 12 11.21 9.14 -13.58
N GLN A 13 12.01 10.15 -13.93
CA GLN A 13 13.02 10.72 -13.03
C GLN A 13 12.39 11.33 -11.78
N THR A 14 11.24 12.01 -11.92
CA THR A 14 10.50 12.55 -10.79
C THR A 14 9.96 11.43 -9.89
N ALA A 15 9.44 10.35 -10.49
CA ALA A 15 8.97 9.19 -9.74
C ALA A 15 10.11 8.54 -8.93
N GLU A 16 11.28 8.37 -9.53
CA GLU A 16 12.48 7.84 -8.86
C GLU A 16 13.01 8.77 -7.76
N ALA A 17 12.94 10.09 -7.97
CA ALA A 17 13.35 11.08 -6.97
C ALA A 17 12.43 11.02 -5.74
N VAL A 18 11.11 11.02 -5.95
CA VAL A 18 10.11 10.90 -4.89
C VAL A 18 10.23 9.57 -4.16
N ALA A 19 10.45 8.47 -4.89
CA ALA A 19 10.66 7.15 -4.29
C ALA A 19 11.86 7.16 -3.35
N ARG A 20 13.01 7.71 -3.79
CA ARG A 20 14.23 7.83 -2.98
C ARG A 20 14.04 8.71 -1.75
N GLU A 21 13.44 9.90 -1.91
CA GLU A 21 13.16 10.81 -0.79
C GLU A 21 12.29 10.14 0.26
N LYS A 22 11.30 9.37 -0.19
CA LYS A 22 10.40 8.62 0.67
C LYS A 22 10.95 7.25 1.05
N MET A 23 12.22 6.89 0.81
CA MET A 23 12.82 5.58 1.11
C MET A 23 12.03 4.36 0.57
N ILE A 24 11.36 4.52 -0.56
CA ILE A 24 10.61 3.48 -1.27
C ILE A 24 11.51 2.94 -2.37
N ASP A 25 11.47 1.63 -2.61
CA ASP A 25 12.18 1.05 -3.75
C ASP A 25 11.62 1.64 -5.07
N PRO A 26 12.46 2.31 -5.90
CA PRO A 26 12.03 2.82 -7.20
C PRO A 26 11.44 1.74 -8.11
N VAL A 27 11.87 0.48 -7.97
CA VAL A 27 11.36 -0.65 -8.76
C VAL A 27 9.87 -0.83 -8.53
N LEU A 28 9.42 -0.81 -7.27
CA LEU A 28 8.00 -0.98 -6.91
C LEU A 28 7.12 0.15 -7.47
N VAL A 29 7.66 1.36 -7.58
CA VAL A 29 6.94 2.51 -8.16
C VAL A 29 6.79 2.34 -9.67
N ILE A 30 7.85 1.89 -10.35
CA ILE A 30 7.83 1.65 -11.80
C ILE A 30 6.86 0.51 -12.13
N GLU A 31 6.89 -0.59 -11.38
CA GLU A 31 5.96 -1.71 -11.56
C GLU A 31 4.49 -1.28 -11.38
N ALA A 32 4.22 -0.43 -10.39
CA ALA A 32 2.89 0.11 -10.19
C ALA A 32 2.45 1.02 -11.35
N MET A 33 3.39 1.79 -11.92
CA MET A 33 3.13 2.61 -13.11
C MET A 33 2.84 1.74 -14.33
N GLU A 34 3.60 0.66 -14.53
CA GLU A 34 3.36 -0.36 -15.57
C GLU A 34 1.95 -0.95 -15.45
N GLU A 35 1.54 -1.37 -14.24
CA GLU A 35 0.22 -1.92 -13.98
C GLU A 35 -0.91 -0.91 -14.27
N SER A 36 -0.71 0.34 -13.88
CA SER A 36 -1.70 1.39 -14.12
C SER A 36 -1.85 1.74 -15.60
N LEU A 37 -0.74 1.81 -16.34
CA LEU A 37 -0.76 1.98 -17.78
C LEU A 37 -1.39 0.78 -18.48
N ALA A 38 -1.15 -0.44 -18.00
CA ALA A 38 -1.80 -1.65 -18.50
C ALA A 38 -3.32 -1.59 -18.31
N ARG A 39 -3.82 -1.19 -17.14
CA ARG A 39 -5.26 -0.98 -16.89
C ARG A 39 -5.85 0.08 -17.81
N ALA A 40 -5.13 1.20 -18.02
CA ALA A 40 -5.57 2.25 -18.93
C ALA A 40 -5.62 1.77 -20.40
N ALA A 41 -4.67 0.93 -20.81
CA ALA A 41 -4.65 0.32 -22.14
C ALA A 41 -5.78 -0.70 -22.32
N LYS A 42 -6.06 -1.57 -21.33
CA LYS A 42 -7.20 -2.50 -21.33
C LYS A 42 -8.53 -1.78 -21.54
N SER A 43 -8.71 -0.61 -20.91
CA SER A 43 -9.92 0.20 -21.13
C SER A 43 -10.10 0.70 -22.58
N ARG A 44 -9.04 0.76 -23.39
CA ARG A 44 -9.11 1.25 -24.78
C ARG A 44 -9.11 0.14 -25.83
N TYR A 45 -8.33 -0.92 -25.61
CA TYR A 45 -8.26 -2.06 -26.55
C TYR A 45 -9.34 -3.10 -26.31
N GLY A 46 -9.84 -3.22 -25.09
CA GLY A 46 -10.80 -4.23 -24.67
C GLY A 46 -10.42 -4.78 -23.29
N SER A 47 -11.38 -4.82 -22.37
CA SER A 47 -11.19 -5.32 -21.00
C SER A 47 -10.68 -6.77 -20.95
N GLU A 48 -11.08 -7.54 -21.95
CA GLU A 48 -10.79 -8.98 -22.06
C GLU A 48 -9.38 -9.27 -22.58
N MET A 49 -8.66 -8.28 -23.11
CA MET A 49 -7.28 -8.49 -23.57
C MET A 49 -6.30 -8.46 -22.40
N ASP A 50 -5.37 -9.42 -22.33
CA ASP A 50 -4.23 -9.29 -21.42
C ASP A 50 -3.15 -8.43 -22.04
N ILE A 51 -3.03 -7.20 -21.53
CA ILE A 51 -2.04 -6.21 -21.95
C ILE A 51 -1.08 -6.02 -20.81
N ARG A 52 0.20 -6.24 -21.09
CA ARG A 52 1.32 -5.94 -20.20
C ARG A 52 2.06 -4.74 -20.74
N VAL A 53 2.57 -3.93 -19.83
CA VAL A 53 3.34 -2.73 -20.16
C VAL A 53 4.70 -2.85 -19.51
N LYS A 54 5.75 -2.51 -20.26
CA LYS A 54 7.11 -2.41 -19.74
C LYS A 54 7.68 -1.03 -20.02
N ILE A 55 8.19 -0.38 -18.98
CA ILE A 55 8.82 0.94 -19.10
C ILE A 55 10.34 0.76 -19.13
N ASP A 56 10.96 1.22 -20.21
CA ASP A 56 12.43 1.28 -20.27
C ASP A 56 12.93 2.41 -19.38
N ARG A 57 13.76 2.06 -18.38
CA ARG A 57 14.31 2.98 -17.38
C ARG A 57 15.25 4.03 -17.97
N LYS A 58 15.88 3.75 -19.12
CA LYS A 58 16.82 4.70 -19.76
C LYS A 58 16.10 5.72 -20.62
N THR A 59 15.07 5.28 -21.33
CA THR A 59 14.39 6.11 -22.33
C THR A 59 13.04 6.66 -21.85
N GLY A 60 12.48 6.10 -20.77
CA GLY A 60 11.16 6.43 -20.25
C GLY A 60 10.01 5.97 -21.15
N ARG A 61 10.30 5.22 -22.22
CA ARG A 61 9.28 4.75 -23.17
C ARG A 61 8.58 3.51 -22.64
N ALA A 62 7.25 3.53 -22.72
CA ALA A 62 6.40 2.40 -22.39
C ALA A 62 6.13 1.55 -23.64
N ASN A 63 6.51 0.28 -23.59
CA ASN A 63 6.19 -0.71 -24.60
C ASN A 63 4.96 -1.49 -24.15
N PHE A 64 4.00 -1.64 -25.07
CA PHE A 64 2.75 -2.34 -24.82
C PHE A 64 2.79 -3.68 -25.54
N THR A 65 2.55 -4.74 -24.80
CA THR A 65 2.54 -6.11 -25.33
C THR A 65 1.24 -6.79 -24.95
N ARG A 66 0.56 -7.37 -25.92
CA ARG A 66 -0.55 -8.28 -25.68
C ARG A 66 0.00 -9.67 -25.43
N VAL A 67 -0.41 -10.29 -24.32
CA VAL A 67 -0.04 -11.65 -23.98
C VAL A 67 -1.23 -12.57 -24.20
N ARG A 68 -1.00 -13.68 -24.89
CA ARG A 68 -1.97 -14.75 -25.09
C ARG A 68 -1.42 -16.04 -24.49
N THR A 69 -2.11 -16.61 -23.51
CA THR A 69 -1.67 -17.82 -22.81
C THR A 69 -2.21 -19.06 -23.51
N VAL A 70 -1.35 -20.06 -23.71
CA VAL A 70 -1.75 -21.35 -24.29
C VAL A 70 -2.43 -22.20 -23.23
N VAL A 71 -3.66 -22.63 -23.49
CA VAL A 71 -4.47 -23.48 -22.59
C VAL A 71 -4.99 -24.72 -23.33
N GLU A 72 -5.49 -25.69 -22.57
CA GLU A 72 -6.17 -26.87 -23.13
C GLU A 72 -7.52 -26.47 -23.76
N ASP A 73 -7.97 -27.23 -24.76
CA ASP A 73 -9.16 -26.91 -25.58
C ASP A 73 -10.45 -26.75 -24.74
N ASP A 74 -10.53 -27.45 -23.62
CA ASP A 74 -11.66 -27.47 -22.67
C ASP A 74 -11.52 -26.46 -21.52
N ALA A 75 -10.36 -25.81 -21.38
CA ALA A 75 -10.06 -24.83 -20.33
C ALA A 75 -10.05 -23.37 -20.83
N VAL A 76 -10.54 -23.11 -22.06
CA VAL A 76 -10.63 -21.75 -22.61
C VAL A 76 -11.77 -20.98 -21.96
N GLU A 77 -11.44 -20.04 -21.08
CA GLU A 77 -12.38 -19.10 -20.45
C GLU A 77 -12.44 -17.77 -21.19
N ASN A 78 -11.32 -17.31 -21.76
CA ASN A 78 -11.22 -16.01 -22.42
C ASN A 78 -10.57 -16.12 -23.81
N TYR A 79 -11.39 -16.11 -24.85
CA TYR A 79 -10.95 -16.19 -26.25
C TYR A 79 -10.04 -15.05 -26.72
N GLN A 80 -9.95 -13.92 -25.99
CA GLN A 80 -9.06 -12.80 -26.35
C GLN A 80 -7.69 -12.88 -25.68
N ALA A 81 -7.60 -13.55 -24.53
CA ALA A 81 -6.36 -13.69 -23.75
C ALA A 81 -5.80 -15.13 -23.76
N GLN A 82 -6.56 -16.11 -24.24
CA GLN A 82 -6.17 -17.50 -24.28
C GLN A 82 -6.27 -18.06 -25.69
N VAL A 83 -5.37 -18.97 -26.02
CA VAL A 83 -5.36 -19.71 -27.28
C VAL A 83 -5.19 -21.19 -27.01
N THR A 84 -5.73 -22.02 -27.90
CA THR A 84 -5.51 -23.46 -27.80
C THR A 84 -4.11 -23.86 -28.25
N VAL A 85 -3.64 -25.03 -27.85
CA VAL A 85 -2.38 -25.61 -28.35
C VAL A 85 -2.38 -25.70 -29.89
N GLN A 86 -3.53 -26.00 -30.49
CA GLN A 86 -3.66 -26.05 -31.96
C GLN A 86 -3.48 -24.67 -32.61
N GLN A 87 -4.07 -23.62 -32.03
CA GLN A 87 -3.92 -22.24 -32.51
C GLN A 87 -2.51 -21.70 -32.26
N ALA A 88 -1.88 -22.08 -31.15
CA ALA A 88 -0.55 -21.67 -30.77
C ALA A 88 0.54 -22.19 -31.73
N LYS A 89 0.31 -23.32 -32.42
CA LYS A 89 1.25 -23.88 -33.42
C LYS A 89 1.53 -22.96 -34.60
N GLN A 90 0.66 -21.98 -34.85
CA GLN A 90 0.88 -20.98 -35.90
C GLN A 90 1.94 -19.93 -35.49
N TYR A 91 2.20 -19.78 -34.19
CA TYR A 91 3.07 -18.76 -33.62
C TYR A 91 4.31 -19.35 -32.94
N LEU A 92 4.22 -20.58 -32.43
CA LEU A 92 5.26 -21.31 -31.71
C LEU A 92 5.52 -22.67 -32.39
N ALA A 93 6.78 -23.10 -32.43
CA ALA A 93 7.18 -24.35 -33.09
C ALA A 93 6.75 -25.62 -32.31
N ASP A 94 6.77 -25.56 -30.98
CA ASP A 94 6.32 -26.65 -30.08
C ASP A 94 5.58 -26.07 -28.87
N PRO A 95 4.34 -25.58 -29.04
CA PRO A 95 3.60 -24.94 -27.97
C PRO A 95 3.13 -25.95 -26.94
N LYS A 96 3.37 -25.64 -25.67
CA LYS A 96 2.88 -26.39 -24.51
C LYS A 96 1.84 -25.57 -23.76
N VAL A 97 0.98 -26.28 -23.03
CA VAL A 97 0.04 -25.64 -22.10
C VAL A 97 0.84 -24.83 -21.08
N GLY A 98 0.48 -23.56 -20.93
CA GLY A 98 1.19 -22.59 -20.10
C GLY A 98 2.18 -21.68 -20.84
N ASP A 99 2.45 -21.92 -22.12
CA ASP A 99 3.29 -21.01 -22.91
C ASP A 99 2.58 -19.66 -23.14
N GLU A 100 3.37 -18.60 -23.29
CA GLU A 100 2.89 -17.24 -23.54
C GLU A 100 3.29 -16.76 -24.94
N ILE A 101 2.32 -16.33 -25.74
CA ILE A 101 2.54 -15.65 -27.02
C ILE A 101 2.48 -14.16 -26.76
N VAL A 102 3.58 -13.45 -27.05
CA VAL A 102 3.70 -12.01 -26.84
C VAL A 102 3.64 -11.29 -28.19
N ASP A 103 2.59 -10.51 -28.40
CA ASP A 103 2.46 -9.63 -29.57
C ASP A 103 2.69 -8.18 -29.16
N GLU A 104 3.54 -7.44 -29.88
CA GLU A 104 3.63 -5.99 -29.69
C GLU A 104 2.35 -5.32 -30.22
N VAL A 105 1.75 -4.47 -29.39
CA VAL A 105 0.62 -3.64 -29.80
C VAL A 105 1.08 -2.19 -29.97
N PRO A 106 0.49 -1.44 -30.93
CA PRO A 106 0.83 -0.04 -31.12
C PRO A 106 0.75 0.74 -29.80
N PRO A 107 1.65 1.68 -29.52
CA PRO A 107 1.54 2.49 -28.33
C PRO A 107 0.25 3.32 -28.39
N VAL A 108 -0.57 3.21 -27.35
CA VAL A 108 -1.75 4.05 -27.22
C VAL A 108 -1.29 5.46 -26.90
N ASP A 109 -1.81 6.45 -27.62
CA ASP A 109 -1.67 7.85 -27.23
C ASP A 109 -2.51 8.10 -25.96
N LEU A 110 -1.90 7.76 -24.82
CA LEU A 110 -2.46 8.01 -23.49
C LEU A 110 -2.26 9.48 -23.07
N GLY A 111 -1.50 10.27 -23.84
CA GLY A 111 -1.39 11.73 -23.73
C GLY A 111 -1.32 12.22 -22.29
N ARG A 112 -2.32 13.03 -21.88
CA ARG A 112 -2.46 13.59 -20.52
C ARG A 112 -2.90 12.57 -19.46
N ILE A 113 -3.61 11.51 -19.87
CA ILE A 113 -4.16 10.49 -18.96
C ILE A 113 -3.03 9.66 -18.34
N ALA A 114 -2.00 9.32 -19.11
CA ALA A 114 -0.82 8.63 -18.59
C ALA A 114 -0.12 9.43 -17.48
N ALA A 115 0.07 10.73 -17.67
CA ALA A 115 0.72 11.59 -16.68
C ALA A 115 -0.10 11.73 -15.39
N GLN A 116 -1.43 11.90 -15.50
CA GLN A 116 -2.31 11.97 -14.33
C GLN A 116 -2.39 10.64 -13.59
N SER A 117 -2.50 9.54 -14.33
CA SER A 117 -2.51 8.18 -13.79
C SER A 117 -1.20 7.87 -13.07
N ALA A 118 -0.06 8.19 -13.67
CA ALA A 118 1.23 7.99 -13.03
C ALA A 118 1.38 8.82 -11.75
N LYS A 119 0.97 10.10 -11.73
CA LYS A 119 0.94 10.90 -10.50
C LYS A 119 0.08 10.26 -9.41
N GLN A 120 -1.09 9.73 -9.77
CA GLN A 120 -1.98 9.06 -8.84
C GLN A 120 -1.35 7.79 -8.26
N VAL A 121 -0.71 6.98 -9.09
CA VAL A 121 0.00 5.76 -8.68
C VAL A 121 1.16 6.09 -7.74
N ILE A 122 1.95 7.12 -8.05
CA ILE A 122 3.04 7.57 -7.20
C ILE A 122 2.49 7.97 -5.82
N LEU A 123 1.46 8.81 -5.77
CA LEU A 123 0.83 9.21 -4.51
C LEU A 123 0.24 8.02 -3.74
N GLN A 124 -0.33 7.03 -4.45
CA GLN A 124 -0.84 5.82 -3.83
C GLN A 124 0.28 4.99 -3.21
N LYS A 125 1.37 4.74 -3.95
CA LYS A 125 2.53 3.99 -3.44
C LYS A 125 3.23 4.69 -2.29
N VAL A 126 3.32 6.02 -2.33
CA VAL A 126 3.82 6.81 -1.19
C VAL A 126 2.96 6.60 0.04
N ARG A 127 1.62 6.67 -0.09
CA ARG A 127 0.71 6.42 1.04
C ARG A 127 0.77 4.98 1.54
N GLU A 128 0.90 3.99 0.65
CA GLU A 128 1.07 2.58 1.03
C GLU A 128 2.34 2.39 1.85
N ALA A 129 3.48 2.89 1.36
CA ALA A 129 4.74 2.79 2.08
C ALA A 129 4.74 3.55 3.42
N GLU A 130 4.11 4.73 3.49
CA GLU A 130 3.94 5.46 4.76
C GLU A 130 3.11 4.65 5.76
N ARG A 131 2.02 4.00 5.31
CA ARG A 131 1.18 3.13 6.15
C ARG A 131 1.93 1.89 6.63
N ASP A 132 2.69 1.24 5.78
CA ASP A 132 3.47 0.06 6.16
C ASP A 132 4.53 0.40 7.19
N ARG A 133 5.23 1.54 7.02
CA ARG A 133 6.19 2.02 8.03
C ARG A 133 5.53 2.34 9.36
N GLN A 134 4.38 3.00 9.34
CA GLN A 134 3.63 3.28 10.55
C GLN A 134 3.28 1.96 11.26
N TYR A 135 2.81 0.95 10.53
CA TYR A 135 2.54 -0.35 11.14
C TYR A 135 3.80 -0.97 11.76
N ASP A 136 4.91 -0.98 11.01
CA ASP A 136 6.16 -1.57 11.47
C ASP A 136 6.76 -0.85 12.69
N GLU A 137 6.50 0.45 12.85
CA GLU A 137 6.92 1.22 14.02
C GLU A 137 6.15 0.85 15.30
N TYR A 138 4.86 0.50 15.18
CA TYR A 138 3.98 0.25 16.35
C TYR A 138 3.75 -1.23 16.65
N LYS A 139 3.97 -2.15 15.70
CA LYS A 139 3.74 -3.59 15.92
C LYS A 139 4.57 -4.15 17.08
N ASP A 140 5.81 -3.66 17.25
CA ASP A 140 6.74 -4.15 18.27
C ASP A 140 6.55 -3.41 19.61
N ARG A 141 5.72 -2.36 19.63
CA ARG A 141 5.41 -1.53 20.81
C ARG A 141 4.11 -1.94 21.50
N VAL A 142 3.51 -3.05 21.08
CA VAL A 142 2.36 -3.64 21.78
C VAL A 142 2.79 -4.02 23.20
N GLY A 143 2.03 -3.57 24.20
CA GLY A 143 2.40 -3.74 25.61
C GLY A 143 3.05 -2.51 26.26
N GLU A 144 3.25 -1.43 25.52
CA GLU A 144 3.78 -0.16 26.04
C GLU A 144 2.69 0.87 26.37
N VAL A 145 3.02 1.77 27.29
CA VAL A 145 2.22 2.98 27.55
C VAL A 145 2.77 4.12 26.71
N ILE A 146 1.91 4.69 25.87
CA ILE A 146 2.24 5.81 25.00
C ILE A 146 1.49 7.07 25.40
N ASN A 147 2.12 8.21 25.17
CA ASN A 147 1.52 9.52 25.33
C ASN A 147 1.08 10.02 23.96
N GLY A 148 -0.12 10.58 23.87
CA GLY A 148 -0.67 11.16 22.66
C GLY A 148 -1.55 12.37 22.92
N LEU A 149 -1.98 13.00 21.83
CA LEU A 149 -2.89 14.15 21.86
C LEU A 149 -4.24 13.75 21.29
N VAL A 150 -5.32 14.07 21.99
CA VAL A 150 -6.66 13.79 21.49
C VAL A 150 -6.93 14.68 20.28
N LYS A 151 -7.09 14.06 19.11
CA LYS A 151 -7.36 14.77 17.86
C LYS A 151 -8.85 15.08 17.72
N ARG A 152 -9.70 14.10 18.03
CA ARG A 152 -11.16 14.22 18.00
C ARG A 152 -11.85 13.12 18.80
N VAL A 153 -13.11 13.33 19.11
CA VAL A 153 -13.98 12.38 19.80
C VAL A 153 -15.21 12.12 18.94
N GLU A 154 -15.46 10.86 18.59
CA GLU A 154 -16.51 10.43 17.66
C GLU A 154 -17.36 9.33 18.29
N TYR A 155 -18.65 9.59 18.54
CA TYR A 155 -19.61 8.60 19.05
C TYR A 155 -19.13 7.82 20.30
N GLY A 156 -18.32 8.46 21.15
CA GLY A 156 -17.74 7.85 22.35
C GLY A 156 -16.38 7.15 22.14
N ASN A 157 -15.89 7.06 20.91
CA ASN A 157 -14.51 6.69 20.61
C ASN A 157 -13.62 7.94 20.61
N VAL A 158 -12.39 7.79 21.12
CA VAL A 158 -11.41 8.88 21.17
C VAL A 158 -10.31 8.56 20.17
N ILE A 159 -10.08 9.46 19.21
CA ILE A 159 -8.97 9.35 18.26
C ILE A 159 -7.81 10.17 18.81
N VAL A 160 -6.68 9.50 18.98
CA VAL A 160 -5.46 10.02 19.57
C VAL A 160 -4.38 10.09 18.50
N ASP A 161 -3.77 11.25 18.36
CA ASP A 161 -2.59 11.48 17.55
C ASP A 161 -1.34 11.05 18.33
N LEU A 162 -0.59 10.10 17.77
CA LEU A 162 0.68 9.57 18.29
C LEU A 162 1.88 10.16 17.54
N GLY A 163 1.67 11.19 16.71
CA GLY A 163 2.68 11.89 15.92
C GLY A 163 2.87 11.29 14.53
N ARG A 164 3.29 10.03 14.47
CA ARG A 164 3.47 9.29 13.20
C ARG A 164 2.30 8.38 12.85
N GLY A 165 1.33 8.27 13.74
CA GLY A 165 0.17 7.41 13.54
C GLY A 165 -1.03 7.82 14.37
N GLU A 166 -2.17 7.24 14.05
CA GLU A 166 -3.43 7.46 14.76
C GLU A 166 -3.77 6.24 15.60
N GLY A 167 -4.06 6.48 16.88
CA GLY A 167 -4.60 5.50 17.80
C GLY A 167 -6.09 5.74 18.04
N ILE A 168 -6.81 4.66 18.31
CA ILE A 168 -8.22 4.69 18.68
C ILE A 168 -8.40 4.07 20.06
N ILE A 169 -9.05 4.81 20.95
CA ILE A 169 -9.58 4.28 22.21
C ILE A 169 -11.07 4.08 21.99
N ARG A 170 -11.52 2.83 22.07
CA ARG A 170 -12.94 2.50 22.01
C ARG A 170 -13.62 2.92 23.31
N ARG A 171 -14.92 3.19 23.24
CA ARG A 171 -15.73 3.56 24.41
C ARG A 171 -15.59 2.57 25.57
N ASP A 172 -15.54 1.27 25.27
CA ASP A 172 -15.45 0.20 26.27
C ASP A 172 -14.05 0.08 26.90
N GLU A 173 -13.04 0.60 26.20
CA GLU A 173 -11.63 0.63 26.63
C GLU A 173 -11.25 1.94 27.35
N MET A 174 -12.24 2.82 27.57
CA MET A 174 -12.09 4.09 28.28
C MET A 174 -12.60 3.96 29.72
N ILE A 175 -11.94 4.63 30.65
CA ILE A 175 -12.37 4.63 32.06
C ILE A 175 -13.74 5.34 32.14
N PRO A 176 -14.75 4.72 32.80
CA PRO A 176 -16.05 5.35 32.96
C PRO A 176 -15.93 6.74 33.62
N ARG A 177 -16.69 7.71 33.10
CA ARG A 177 -16.74 9.13 33.53
C ARG A 177 -15.52 9.97 33.17
N GLU A 178 -14.50 9.40 32.55
CA GLU A 178 -13.42 10.18 31.96
C GLU A 178 -13.91 10.81 30.65
N ALA A 179 -13.81 12.13 30.53
CA ALA A 179 -14.23 12.85 29.34
C ALA A 179 -13.04 13.59 28.75
N TYR A 180 -12.75 13.29 27.48
CA TYR A 180 -11.68 13.92 26.73
C TYR A 180 -12.22 14.93 25.73
N ARG A 181 -11.47 16.00 25.52
CA ARG A 181 -11.73 17.01 24.49
C ARG A 181 -10.58 17.04 23.49
N PRO A 182 -10.85 17.47 22.24
CA PRO A 182 -9.78 17.73 21.28
C PRO A 182 -8.72 18.65 21.88
N GLY A 183 -7.45 18.27 21.79
CA GLY A 183 -6.30 18.98 22.34
C GLY A 183 -5.78 18.43 23.68
N ASP A 184 -6.55 17.58 24.37
CA ASP A 184 -6.11 17.02 25.65
C ASP A 184 -4.96 16.03 25.46
N ARG A 185 -4.03 16.00 26.43
CA ARG A 185 -2.99 14.97 26.49
C ARG A 185 -3.53 13.74 27.18
N ILE A 186 -3.32 12.58 26.58
CA ILE A 186 -3.79 11.31 27.07
C ILE A 186 -2.64 10.30 27.08
N ARG A 187 -2.58 9.48 28.14
CA ARG A 187 -1.69 8.32 28.21
C ARG A 187 -2.53 7.07 27.97
N ALA A 188 -2.08 6.14 27.15
CA ALA A 188 -2.85 4.93 26.93
C ALA A 188 -1.94 3.73 26.67
N PHE A 189 -2.44 2.55 26.96
CA PHE A 189 -1.77 1.28 26.72
C PHE A 189 -2.07 0.79 25.30
N ILE A 190 -1.03 0.45 24.55
CA ILE A 190 -1.19 -0.19 23.22
C ILE A 190 -1.46 -1.68 23.46
N TYR A 191 -2.69 -2.13 23.23
CA TYR A 191 -3.03 -3.54 23.41
C TYR A 191 -3.04 -4.33 22.10
N ASP A 192 -3.25 -3.68 20.96
CA ASP A 192 -3.30 -4.33 19.65
C ASP A 192 -2.99 -3.33 18.53
N VAL A 193 -2.37 -3.79 17.44
CA VAL A 193 -2.06 -3.00 16.25
C VAL A 193 -2.48 -3.80 15.02
N ARG A 194 -3.45 -3.29 14.27
CA ARG A 194 -4.02 -3.99 13.11
C ARG A 194 -3.75 -3.24 11.81
N ARG A 195 -3.51 -4.01 10.74
CA ARG A 195 -3.46 -3.47 9.37
C ARG A 195 -4.89 -3.36 8.85
N GLU A 196 -5.33 -2.15 8.54
CA GLU A 196 -6.60 -1.92 7.83
C GLU A 196 -6.38 -1.27 6.46
N PRO A 197 -7.34 -1.45 5.52
CA PRO A 197 -7.26 -0.87 4.17
C PRO A 197 -7.20 0.66 4.15
N ARG A 198 -7.56 1.34 5.24
CA ARG A 198 -7.53 2.81 5.37
C ARG A 198 -6.31 3.34 6.13
N GLY A 199 -5.42 2.47 6.62
CA GLY A 199 -4.34 2.85 7.53
C GLY A 199 -4.18 1.80 8.63
N PRO A 200 -2.98 1.59 9.18
CA PRO A 200 -2.87 0.79 10.39
C PRO A 200 -3.61 1.51 11.52
N GLN A 201 -4.49 0.77 12.20
CA GLN A 201 -5.16 1.25 13.41
C GLN A 201 -4.44 0.71 14.64
N ILE A 202 -4.04 1.62 15.52
CA ILE A 202 -3.43 1.31 16.80
C ILE A 202 -4.55 1.34 17.84
N PHE A 203 -4.86 0.20 18.43
CA PHE A 203 -5.88 0.13 19.46
C PHE A 203 -5.26 0.40 20.83
N LEU A 204 -5.85 1.39 21.49
CA LEU A 204 -5.42 1.91 22.76
C LEU A 204 -6.47 1.59 23.82
N SER A 205 -6.00 1.28 25.03
CA SER A 205 -6.85 1.02 26.19
C SER A 205 -6.34 1.78 27.41
N ARG A 206 -7.29 2.19 28.25
CA ARG A 206 -7.03 2.77 29.58
C ARG A 206 -7.62 1.90 30.71
N THR A 207 -8.40 0.88 30.38
CA THR A 207 -8.99 -0.06 31.34
C THR A 207 -8.21 -1.36 31.44
N HIS A 208 -7.30 -1.64 30.52
CA HIS A 208 -6.50 -2.86 30.51
C HIS A 208 -5.67 -3.01 31.81
N PRO A 209 -5.64 -4.19 32.46
CA PRO A 209 -4.92 -4.38 33.74
C PRO A 209 -3.44 -4.00 33.68
N GLN A 210 -2.78 -4.28 32.56
CA GLN A 210 -1.37 -3.95 32.34
C GLN A 210 -1.11 -2.44 32.24
N PHE A 211 -2.13 -1.62 31.95
CA PHE A 211 -1.97 -0.16 31.91
C PHE A 211 -1.56 0.38 33.27
N MET A 212 -2.27 -0.02 34.34
CA MET A 212 -1.92 0.42 35.70
C MET A 212 -0.55 -0.10 36.11
N ALA A 213 -0.26 -1.38 35.88
CA ALA A 213 1.04 -1.98 36.23
C ALA A 213 2.20 -1.21 35.58
N ARG A 214 2.08 -0.85 34.30
CA ARG A 214 3.09 -0.08 33.57
C ARG A 214 3.19 1.37 34.04
N LEU A 215 2.08 2.01 34.41
CA LEU A 215 2.11 3.36 35.00
C LEU A 215 2.82 3.36 36.35
N PHE A 216 2.57 2.38 37.21
CA PHE A 216 3.25 2.25 38.50
C PHE A 216 4.76 1.99 38.32
N ALA A 217 5.13 1.13 37.38
CA ALA A 217 6.54 0.89 37.06
C ALA A 217 7.27 2.13 36.53
N GLN A 218 6.57 3.10 35.93
CA GLN A 218 7.16 4.37 35.50
C GLN A 218 7.33 5.37 36.65
N GLU A 219 6.45 5.34 37.65
CA GLU A 219 6.45 6.28 38.78
C GLU A 219 7.34 5.81 39.94
N VAL A 220 7.53 4.49 40.10
CA VAL A 220 8.26 3.86 41.20
C VAL A 220 9.47 3.09 40.66
N PRO A 221 10.70 3.67 40.73
CA PRO A 221 11.92 3.03 40.23
C PRO A 221 12.22 1.67 40.87
N GLU A 222 11.82 1.46 42.13
CA GLU A 222 12.06 0.20 42.84
C GLU A 222 11.34 -1.01 42.22
N ILE A 223 10.24 -0.77 41.49
CA ILE A 223 9.52 -1.81 40.73
C ILE A 223 10.25 -2.12 39.42
N TYR A 224 10.90 -1.11 38.81
CA TYR A 224 11.70 -1.29 37.60
C TYR A 224 12.94 -2.14 37.84
N ASP A 225 13.62 -1.92 38.98
CA ASP A 225 14.81 -2.69 39.39
C ASP A 225 14.47 -4.10 39.91
N GLY A 226 13.19 -4.49 39.90
CA GLY A 226 12.73 -5.82 40.31
C GLY A 226 12.83 -6.09 41.82
N ILE A 227 12.99 -5.05 42.64
CA ILE A 227 13.06 -5.16 44.10
C ILE A 227 11.66 -5.47 44.68
N ILE A 228 10.60 -5.05 44.00
CA ILE A 228 9.20 -5.23 44.40
C ILE A 228 8.39 -5.81 43.23
N GLU A 229 7.80 -7.00 43.41
CA GLU A 229 6.85 -7.60 42.47
C GLU A 229 5.41 -7.13 42.74
N ILE A 230 4.72 -6.63 41.71
CA ILE A 230 3.27 -6.34 41.76
C ILE A 230 2.50 -7.66 41.57
N ARG A 231 1.78 -8.13 42.61
CA ARG A 231 0.83 -9.25 42.53
C ARG A 231 -0.59 -8.78 42.33
#